data_AF-A0A916ZWE6-F1
#
_entry.id   AF-A0A916ZWE6-F1
#
_cell.length_a   1.000
_cell.length_b   1.000
_cell.length_c   1.000
_cell.angle_alpha   90.00
_cell.angle_beta   90.00
_cell.angle_gamma   90.00
#
_symmetry.space_group_name_H-M   'P 1'
#
loop_
_entity.id
_entity.type
_entity.pdbx_description
1 polymer ?
#
loop_
_entity_poly.entity_id
_entity_poly.type
_entity_poly.pdbx_seq_one_letter_code
_entity_poly.pdbx_strand_id
1 'polypeptide(L)'
;MKYAILFCIGFLFACSSDNQKIEGVVKAENGKALPEVLVQVMGTDLYSYTNEEGYFAINTKSRGDELIFKLDGYELGREDINKNELMQVSLKVLPRKEASKIEAEAKAEQDSISE
;
A
#
# COMPACT_ATOMS: atom_id res chain seq x y z
N MET A 1 -38.91 24.00 -34.54
CA MET A 1 -38.39 24.63 -33.30
C MET A 1 -38.96 23.94 -32.05
N LYS A 2 -38.59 22.68 -31.75
CA LYS A 2 -39.11 21.99 -30.54
C LYS A 2 -38.14 21.00 -29.87
N TYR A 3 -36.98 20.73 -30.47
CA TYR A 3 -36.01 19.78 -29.94
C TYR A 3 -34.67 20.40 -29.50
N ALA A 4 -34.55 21.73 -29.50
CA ALA A 4 -33.32 22.42 -29.11
C ALA A 4 -33.06 22.40 -27.59
N ILE A 5 -34.05 22.00 -26.77
CA ILE A 5 -33.94 21.98 -25.29
C ILE A 5 -33.54 20.58 -24.77
N LEU A 6 -33.60 19.53 -25.60
CA LEU A 6 -33.35 18.14 -25.17
C LEU A 6 -31.87 17.70 -25.26
N PHE A 7 -30.93 18.63 -25.46
CA PHE A 7 -29.50 18.32 -25.61
C PHE A 7 -28.64 18.75 -24.40
N CYS A 8 -29.20 19.48 -23.43
CA CYS A 8 -28.44 20.03 -22.30
C CYS A 8 -28.39 19.13 -21.05
N ILE A 9 -29.13 18.02 -21.00
CA ILE A 9 -29.26 17.18 -19.78
C ILE A 9 -28.26 16.01 -19.76
N GLY A 10 -27.50 15.77 -20.82
CA GLY A 10 -26.63 14.60 -20.96
C GLY A 10 -25.20 14.72 -20.42
N PHE A 11 -24.76 15.87 -19.88
CA PHE A 11 -23.34 16.11 -19.60
C PHE A 11 -22.97 16.29 -18.12
N LEU A 12 -23.81 15.81 -17.19
CA LEU A 12 -23.52 15.81 -15.75
C LEU A 12 -23.07 14.44 -15.21
N PHE A 13 -22.38 13.63 -16.04
CA PHE A 13 -21.51 12.58 -15.49
C PHE A 13 -20.26 13.24 -14.91
N ALA A 14 -20.44 13.92 -13.79
CA ALA A 14 -19.35 14.45 -12.99
C ALA A 14 -18.50 13.25 -12.51
N CYS A 15 -17.26 13.22 -12.98
CA CYS A 15 -16.23 12.32 -12.49
C CYS A 15 -16.02 12.61 -10.99
N SER A 16 -16.58 11.76 -10.12
CA SER A 16 -16.26 11.79 -8.70
C SER A 16 -14.85 11.25 -8.52
N SER A 17 -13.88 12.13 -8.27
CA SER A 17 -12.55 11.74 -7.81
C SER A 17 -12.68 11.07 -6.44
N ASP A 18 -12.77 9.75 -6.43
CA ASP A 18 -12.72 8.95 -5.21
C ASP A 18 -11.40 9.23 -4.49
N ASN A 19 -11.49 9.91 -3.34
CA ASN A 19 -10.36 10.28 -2.50
C ASN A 19 -10.46 9.51 -1.18
N GLN A 20 -10.10 8.23 -1.21
CA GLN A 20 -9.96 7.42 0.00
C GLN A 20 -8.51 7.52 0.49
N LYS A 21 -8.27 8.57 1.29
CA LYS A 21 -7.00 8.79 1.99
C LYS A 21 -6.96 7.92 3.25
N ILE A 22 -5.85 7.21 3.43
CA ILE A 22 -5.54 6.40 4.61
C ILE A 22 -4.25 6.95 5.22
N GLU A 23 -4.22 7.03 6.55
CA GLU A 23 -3.09 7.55 7.32
C GLU A 23 -2.78 6.61 8.47
N GLY A 24 -1.52 6.53 8.85
CA GLY A 24 -1.10 5.62 9.90
C GLY A 24 0.35 5.76 10.31
N VAL A 25 0.75 4.94 11.28
CA VAL A 25 2.11 4.86 11.79
C VAL A 25 2.55 3.41 11.81
N VAL A 26 3.76 3.17 11.32
CA VAL A 26 4.42 1.85 11.32
C VAL A 26 5.55 1.85 12.34
N LYS A 27 5.54 0.87 13.22
CA LYS A 27 6.56 0.64 14.24
C LYS A 27 7.05 -0.80 14.20
N ALA A 28 8.22 -1.05 14.77
CA ALA A 28 8.65 -2.41 15.10
C ALA A 28 7.91 -2.90 16.35
N GLU A 29 7.92 -4.21 16.59
CA GLU A 29 7.34 -4.81 17.82
C GLU A 29 7.88 -4.20 19.12
N ASN A 30 9.10 -3.66 19.12
CA ASN A 30 9.69 -2.98 20.27
C ASN A 30 9.24 -1.50 20.43
N GLY A 31 8.33 -1.02 19.58
CA GLY A 31 7.78 0.34 19.60
C GLY A 31 8.63 1.38 18.86
N LYS A 32 9.78 1.01 18.28
CA LYS A 32 10.60 1.94 17.48
C LYS A 32 9.88 2.29 16.17
N ALA A 33 9.82 3.57 15.83
CA ALA A 33 9.35 4.04 14.53
C ALA A 33 10.18 3.45 13.38
N LEU A 34 9.51 3.08 12.28
CA LEU A 34 10.14 2.51 11.10
C LEU A 34 10.02 3.45 9.90
N PRO A 35 11.10 4.16 9.53
CA PRO A 35 11.14 4.93 8.28
C PRO A 35 11.31 4.02 7.07
N GLU A 36 11.00 4.58 5.89
CA GLU A 36 11.21 3.96 4.58
C GLU A 36 10.47 2.62 4.36
N VAL A 37 9.45 2.34 5.16
CA VAL A 37 8.55 1.20 4.93
C VAL A 37 7.73 1.49 3.68
N LEU A 38 7.81 0.59 2.69
CA LEU A 38 6.93 0.63 1.53
C LEU A 38 5.51 0.29 1.98
N VAL A 39 4.58 1.22 1.77
CA VAL A 39 3.14 1.03 1.97
C VAL A 39 2.47 0.99 0.61
N GLN A 40 1.98 -0.18 0.19
CA GLN A 40 1.41 -0.38 -1.14
C GLN A 40 -0.04 -0.87 -1.05
N VAL A 41 -0.90 -0.31 -1.90
CA VAL A 41 -2.27 -0.82 -2.06
C VAL A 41 -2.23 -2.09 -2.89
N MET A 42 -2.74 -3.19 -2.34
CA MET A 42 -2.67 -4.51 -2.96
C MET A 42 -3.30 -4.51 -4.37
N GLY A 43 -2.61 -5.16 -5.32
CA GLY A 43 -3.06 -5.27 -6.70
C GLY A 43 -2.95 -3.98 -7.51
N THR A 44 -2.27 -2.95 -6.99
CA THR A 44 -2.08 -1.68 -7.68
C THR A 44 -0.62 -1.20 -7.64
N ASP A 45 -0.36 -0.17 -8.42
CA ASP A 45 0.87 0.62 -8.46
C ASP A 45 0.85 1.82 -7.50
N LEU A 46 -0.17 1.93 -6.64
CA LEU A 46 -0.27 3.01 -5.66
C LEU A 46 0.55 2.65 -4.42
N TYR A 47 1.55 3.47 -4.12
CA TYR A 47 2.39 3.29 -2.96
C TYR A 47 2.84 4.62 -2.34
N SER A 48 3.33 4.53 -1.10
CA SER A 48 4.00 5.60 -0.37
C SER A 48 5.08 5.00 0.53
N TYR A 49 5.92 5.85 1.12
CA TYR A 49 6.91 5.43 2.11
C TYR A 49 6.64 6.11 3.44
N THR A 50 6.94 5.42 4.55
CA THR A 50 6.92 6.05 5.87
C THR A 50 8.07 7.03 6.05
N ASN A 51 7.85 8.08 6.84
CA ASN A 51 8.87 9.06 7.20
C ASN A 51 9.68 8.64 8.45
N GLU A 52 10.56 9.51 8.95
CA GLU A 52 11.39 9.31 10.15
C GLU A 52 10.61 8.94 11.43
N GLU A 53 9.35 9.36 11.53
CA GLU A 53 8.46 9.06 12.66
C GLU A 53 7.65 7.77 12.43
N GLY A 54 7.86 7.09 11.31
CA GLY A 54 7.09 5.92 10.87
C GLY A 54 5.71 6.28 10.30
N TYR A 55 5.40 7.56 10.12
CA TYR A 55 4.11 8.00 9.61
C TYR A 55 4.00 7.86 8.09
N PHE A 56 2.84 7.43 7.61
CA PHE A 56 2.48 7.41 6.19
C PHE A 56 1.11 8.03 5.93
N ALA A 57 0.92 8.48 4.69
CA ALA A 57 -0.36 8.89 4.15
C ALA A 57 -0.45 8.46 2.68
N ILE A 58 -1.51 7.75 2.31
CA ILE A 58 -1.70 7.22 0.96
C ILE A 58 -3.14 7.43 0.50
N ASN A 59 -3.33 7.87 -0.74
CA ASN A 59 -4.63 7.90 -1.38
C ASN A 59 -4.82 6.63 -2.22
N THR A 60 -5.71 5.76 -1.75
CA THR A 60 -6.01 4.46 -2.37
C THR A 60 -6.88 4.58 -3.61
N LYS A 61 -7.48 5.75 -3.85
CA LYS A 61 -8.44 6.01 -4.95
C LYS A 61 -9.60 5.00 -4.97
N SER A 62 -10.02 4.51 -3.80
CA SER A 62 -11.04 3.47 -3.66
C SER A 62 -10.69 2.15 -4.37
N ARG A 63 -9.39 1.83 -4.45
CA ARG A 63 -8.87 0.59 -5.04
C ARG A 63 -8.21 -0.27 -3.97
N GLY A 64 -8.30 -1.58 -4.15
CA GLY A 64 -7.72 -2.57 -3.24
C GLY A 64 -8.48 -2.66 -1.92
N ASP A 65 -8.30 -3.79 -1.25
CA ASP A 65 -8.92 -4.07 0.05
C ASP A 65 -7.88 -4.08 1.18
N GLU A 66 -6.60 -4.22 0.84
CA GLU A 66 -5.48 -4.35 1.80
C GLU A 66 -4.32 -3.40 1.45
N LEU A 67 -3.61 -2.97 2.48
CA LEU A 67 -2.27 -2.39 2.39
C LEU A 67 -1.21 -3.44 2.71
N ILE A 68 -0.17 -3.48 1.89
CA ILE A 68 1.05 -4.26 2.09
C ILE A 68 2.13 -3.35 2.64
N PHE A 69 2.79 -3.82 3.70
CA PHE A 69 3.90 -3.15 4.36
C PHE A 69 5.16 -3.98 4.17
N LYS A 70 6.18 -3.40 3.53
CA LYS A 70 7.45 -4.08 3.27
C LYS A 70 8.63 -3.21 3.70
N LEU A 71 9.54 -3.82 4.45
CA LEU A 71 10.83 -3.25 4.82
C LEU A 71 11.84 -4.39 4.89
N ASP A 72 13.06 -4.16 4.39
CA ASP A 72 14.08 -5.19 4.38
C ASP A 72 14.46 -5.61 5.81
N GLY A 73 14.56 -6.92 6.04
CA GLY A 73 14.77 -7.49 7.37
C GLY A 73 13.50 -7.60 8.23
N TYR A 74 12.32 -7.26 7.70
CA TYR A 74 11.03 -7.38 8.38
C TYR A 74 10.06 -8.28 7.62
N GLU A 75 9.17 -8.94 8.38
CA GLU A 75 8.09 -9.74 7.82
C GLU A 75 7.13 -8.84 7.04
N LEU A 76 6.53 -9.40 5.99
CA LEU A 76 5.56 -8.68 5.18
C LEU A 76 4.28 -8.46 5.97
N GLY A 77 3.94 -7.19 6.25
CA GLY A 77 2.71 -6.81 6.92
C GLY A 77 1.54 -6.71 5.94
N ARG A 78 0.34 -7.05 6.39
CA ARG A 78 -0.92 -6.86 5.66
C ARG A 78 -1.97 -6.29 6.59
N GLU A 79 -2.64 -5.24 6.17
CA GLU A 79 -3.75 -4.65 6.92
C GLU A 79 -4.90 -4.32 6.00
N ASP A 80 -6.13 -4.65 6.41
CA ASP A 80 -7.34 -4.27 5.70
C ASP A 80 -7.49 -2.74 5.70
N ILE A 81 -7.99 -2.19 4.59
CA ILE A 81 -8.24 -0.76 4.48
C ILE A 81 -9.53 -0.40 5.25
N ASN A 82 -9.37 0.04 6.49
CA ASN A 82 -10.46 0.63 7.27
C ASN A 82 -10.48 2.17 7.13
N LYS A 83 -11.65 2.76 6.85
CA LYS A 83 -11.82 4.19 6.53
C LYS A 83 -11.94 5.12 7.75
N ASN A 84 -12.07 4.57 8.95
CA ASN A 84 -12.58 5.35 10.09
C ASN A 84 -11.55 5.68 11.18
N GLU A 85 -10.33 5.16 11.11
CA GLU A 85 -9.33 5.34 12.17
C GLU A 85 -7.90 5.45 11.61
N LEU A 86 -7.01 6.05 12.40
CA LEU A 86 -5.59 6.11 12.08
C LEU A 86 -4.96 4.73 12.28
N MET A 87 -4.35 4.19 11.23
CA MET A 87 -3.83 2.82 11.23
C MET A 87 -2.56 2.71 12.07
N GLN A 88 -2.50 1.69 12.93
CA GLN A 88 -1.33 1.40 13.76
C GLN A 88 -0.78 0.03 13.35
N VAL A 89 0.42 0.01 12.76
CA VAL A 89 1.01 -1.22 12.22
C VAL A 89 2.27 -1.56 13.00
N SER A 90 2.41 -2.82 13.39
CA SER A 90 3.59 -3.34 14.08
C SER A 90 4.27 -4.44 13.25
N LEU A 91 5.44 -4.16 12.69
CA LEU A 91 6.22 -5.12 11.92
C LEU A 91 7.16 -5.94 12.79
N LYS A 92 7.27 -7.23 12.44
CA LYS A 92 8.16 -8.20 13.09
C LYS A 92 9.45 -8.32 12.30
N VAL A 93 10.56 -8.53 13.01
CA VAL A 93 11.86 -8.77 12.36
C VAL A 93 11.85 -10.17 11.76
N LEU A 94 12.29 -10.31 10.52
CA LEU A 94 12.44 -11.60 9.87
C LEU A 94 13.43 -12.48 10.65
N PRO A 95 13.05 -13.70 11.04
CA PRO A 95 13.97 -14.65 11.64
C PRO A 95 15.13 -14.95 10.68
N ARG A 96 16.37 -14.96 11.18
CA ARG A 96 17.58 -15.28 10.40
C ARG A 96 17.46 -16.55 9.57
N LYS A 97 16.79 -17.57 10.11
CA LYS A 97 16.58 -18.86 9.43
C LYS A 97 15.73 -18.72 8.17
N GLU A 98 14.75 -17.83 8.20
CA GLU A 98 13.83 -17.57 7.08
C GLU A 98 14.46 -16.64 6.04
N ALA A 99 15.18 -15.60 6.48
CA ALA A 99 15.95 -14.73 5.60
C ALA A 99 16.92 -15.53 4.70
N SER A 100 17.67 -16.47 5.29
CA SER A 100 18.61 -17.30 4.54
C SER A 100 17.97 -18.22 3.49
N LYS A 101 16.69 -18.59 3.67
CA LYS A 101 15.95 -19.43 2.72
C LYS A 101 15.45 -18.59 1.54
N ILE A 102 14.92 -17.40 1.82
CA ILE A 102 14.43 -16.46 0.80
C ILE A 102 15.57 -15.99 -0.10
N GLU A 103 16.74 -15.68 0.48
CA GLU A 103 17.94 -15.31 -0.29
C GLU A 103 18.43 -16.43 -1.21
N ALA A 104 18.35 -17.69 -0.76
CA ALA A 104 18.72 -18.85 -1.56
C ALA A 104 17.74 -19.09 -2.72
N GLU A 105 16.43 -18.90 -2.49
CA GLU A 105 15.38 -19.04 -3.51
C GLU A 105 15.44 -17.90 -4.55
N ALA A 106 15.62 -16.64 -4.12
CA ALA A 106 15.76 -15.50 -5.03
C ALA A 106 16.97 -15.62 -5.97
N LYS A 107 18.08 -16.20 -5.48
CA LYS A 107 19.26 -16.49 -6.29
C LYS A 107 19.01 -17.61 -7.30
N ALA A 108 18.28 -18.65 -6.91
CA ALA A 108 17.93 -19.76 -7.82
C ALA A 108 16.99 -19.33 -8.96
N GLU A 109 16.08 -18.39 -8.70
CA GLU A 109 15.14 -17.89 -9.71
C GLU A 109 15.80 -16.91 -10.69
N GLN A 110 16.76 -16.10 -10.25
CA GLN A 110 17.57 -15.25 -11.15
C GLN A 110 18.46 -16.05 -12.12
N ASP A 111 19.01 -17.18 -11.69
CA ASP A 111 19.85 -18.03 -12.54
C ASP A 111 19.02 -18.75 -13.64
N SER A 112 17.71 -18.94 -13.43
CA SER A 112 16.78 -19.61 -14.38
C SER A 112 16.31 -18.75 -15.56
N ILE A 113 16.52 -17.43 -15.51
CA ILE A 113 16.11 -16.47 -16.56
C ILE A 113 17.26 -16.23 -17.57
N SER A 114 18.43 -16.84 -17.35
CA SER A 114 19.65 -16.63 -18.15
C SER A 114 19.96 -17.73 -19.18
N GLU A 115 19.08 -18.72 -19.37
CA GLU A 115 19.19 -19.76 -20.42
C GLU A 115 18.25 -19.53 -21.60
#